data_AF-A0A359MPB0-F1
#
_entry.id   AF-A0A359MPB0-F1
#
_cell.length_a   1.000
_cell.length_b   1.000
_cell.length_c   1.000
_cell.angle_alpha   90.00
_cell.angle_beta   90.00
_cell.angle_gamma   90.00
#
_symmetry.space_group_name_H-M   'P 1'
#
loop_
_entity.id
_entity.type
_entity.pdbx_description
1 polymer ?
#
loop_
_entity_poly.entity_id
_entity_poly.type
_entity_poly.pdbx_seq_one_letter_code
_entity_poly.pdbx_strand_id
1 'polypeptide(L)'
;GADTVLDAFIEFMKEGLLIFPTHTWAQMNDEYNCFDPKVEPSCVGILTNLFRVRPGVIRSLHPTHSVAAIGRDALDYTSGEEQFVTPCARKGCWGKLYDRRAKILFLGCSLKKNTYLHGVEEWNQIPNRLMETPRKLKVVDYDGRVIDTPMHGHHSTVGDVSWNYDKMLEPFLYYGIAKKGRIGAAESVLCDAVGMAELTTKFLKKDPKLFDDGEPVPVTWYRSDI
;
A
#
# COMPACT_ATOMS: atom_id res chain seq x y z
N GLY A 1 15.28 -13.13 -14.74
CA GLY A 1 14.49 -13.74 -13.63
C GLY A 1 13.97 -12.64 -12.71
N ALA A 2 13.52 -12.99 -11.50
CA ALA A 2 13.06 -12.00 -10.52
C ALA A 2 14.17 -10.99 -10.15
N ASP A 3 15.41 -11.45 -9.99
CA ASP A 3 16.55 -10.57 -9.72
C ASP A 3 16.80 -9.55 -10.81
N THR A 4 16.71 -9.95 -12.08
CA THR A 4 16.85 -9.01 -13.22
C THR A 4 15.85 -7.86 -13.15
N VAL A 5 14.62 -8.13 -12.70
CA VAL A 5 13.59 -7.10 -12.53
C VAL A 5 13.99 -6.15 -11.39
N LEU A 6 14.43 -6.68 -10.25
CA LEU A 6 14.88 -5.86 -9.12
C LEU A 6 16.11 -5.03 -9.45
N ASP A 7 17.11 -5.61 -10.12
CA ASP A 7 18.33 -4.93 -10.55
C ASP A 7 17.99 -3.74 -11.45
N ALA A 8 17.11 -3.95 -12.45
CA ALA A 8 16.68 -2.89 -13.34
C ALA A 8 15.96 -1.74 -12.61
N PHE A 9 15.08 -2.04 -11.65
CA PHE A 9 14.42 -0.99 -10.86
C PHE A 9 15.38 -0.26 -9.92
N ILE A 10 16.31 -0.97 -9.29
CA ILE A 10 17.31 -0.37 -8.40
C ILE A 10 18.23 0.55 -9.20
N GLU A 11 18.69 0.11 -10.38
CA GLU A 11 19.50 0.94 -11.28
C GLU A 11 18.74 2.19 -11.75
N PHE A 12 17.50 2.01 -12.21
CA PHE A 12 16.67 3.12 -12.66
C PHE A 12 16.38 4.13 -11.55
N MET A 13 16.13 3.65 -10.32
CA MET A 13 15.82 4.47 -9.16
C MET A 13 17.04 4.87 -8.34
N LYS A 14 18.27 4.72 -8.85
CA LYS A 14 19.50 5.00 -8.09
C LYS A 14 19.57 6.41 -7.49
N GLU A 15 18.99 7.40 -8.18
CA GLU A 15 18.93 8.79 -7.72
C GLU A 15 17.66 9.10 -6.89
N GLY A 16 16.73 8.15 -6.82
CA GLY A 16 15.45 8.28 -6.14
C GLY A 16 15.33 7.34 -4.95
N LEU A 17 14.08 7.02 -4.61
CA LEU A 17 13.72 6.08 -3.56
C LEU A 17 12.81 5.01 -4.16
N LEU A 18 13.26 3.75 -4.10
CA LEU A 18 12.48 2.59 -4.54
C LEU A 18 11.86 1.91 -3.33
N ILE A 19 10.55 1.67 -3.38
CA ILE A 19 9.78 1.10 -2.29
C ILE A 19 8.99 -0.11 -2.79
N PHE A 20 8.99 -1.20 -2.01
CA PHE A 20 8.14 -2.36 -2.23
C PHE A 20 7.27 -2.59 -0.98
N PRO A 21 5.98 -2.93 -1.13
CA PRO A 21 5.18 -3.44 -0.01
C PRO A 21 5.75 -4.78 0.46
N THR A 22 5.99 -4.91 1.76
CA THR A 22 6.49 -6.15 2.38
C THR A 22 5.52 -6.65 3.45
N HIS A 23 4.23 -6.63 3.11
CA HIS A 23 3.14 -6.99 4.01
C HIS A 23 3.30 -8.36 4.65
N THR A 24 2.73 -8.49 5.84
CA THR A 24 2.77 -9.64 6.75
C THR A 24 1.40 -9.94 7.36
N TRP A 25 0.35 -9.25 6.92
CA TRP A 25 -1.02 -9.39 7.42
C TRP A 25 -1.60 -10.81 7.28
N ALA A 26 -1.08 -11.62 6.34
CA ALA A 26 -1.57 -12.98 6.12
C ALA A 26 -1.20 -13.92 7.27
N GLN A 27 -0.03 -13.70 7.88
CA GLN A 27 0.47 -14.52 8.98
C GLN A 27 0.27 -13.90 10.36
N MET A 28 0.19 -12.57 10.47
CA MET A 28 0.11 -11.88 11.76
C MET A 28 -1.30 -11.94 12.35
N ASN A 29 -1.42 -12.59 13.51
CA ASN A 29 -2.68 -12.83 14.22
C ASN A 29 -2.46 -12.79 15.74
N ASP A 30 -3.42 -13.28 16.53
CA ASP A 30 -3.35 -13.20 17.99
C ASP A 30 -2.32 -14.21 18.56
N GLU A 31 -2.08 -15.34 17.89
CA GLU A 31 -1.08 -16.34 18.25
C GLU A 31 0.32 -15.99 17.73
N TYR A 32 0.45 -15.70 16.43
CA TYR A 32 1.66 -15.24 15.76
C TYR A 32 1.66 -13.71 15.69
N ASN A 33 1.95 -13.10 16.85
CA ASN A 33 1.68 -11.69 17.10
C ASN A 33 2.93 -10.79 17.16
N CYS A 34 4.12 -11.32 16.85
CA CYS A 34 5.37 -10.57 16.94
C CYS A 34 6.03 -10.48 15.56
N PHE A 35 6.13 -9.26 15.03
CA PHE A 35 6.79 -8.99 13.76
C PHE A 35 8.27 -8.65 13.97
N ASP A 36 9.16 -9.38 13.31
CA ASP A 36 10.58 -9.03 13.22
C ASP A 36 10.93 -8.69 11.75
N PRO A 37 11.35 -7.44 11.45
CA PRO A 37 11.61 -6.99 10.08
C PRO A 37 12.72 -7.79 9.39
N LYS A 38 13.66 -8.39 10.14
CA LYS A 38 14.81 -9.14 9.61
C LYS A 38 14.39 -10.50 9.06
N VAL A 39 13.52 -11.22 9.77
CA VAL A 39 13.21 -12.62 9.44
C VAL A 39 11.88 -12.78 8.70
N GLU A 40 10.89 -11.94 9.00
CA GLU A 40 9.51 -12.16 8.55
C GLU A 40 9.38 -12.14 7.02
N PRO A 41 8.86 -13.21 6.37
CA PRO A 41 8.61 -13.19 4.95
C PRO A 41 7.45 -12.24 4.60
N SER A 42 7.48 -11.71 3.39
CA SER A 42 6.36 -10.94 2.85
C SER A 42 5.32 -11.87 2.24
N CYS A 43 4.03 -11.61 2.50
CA CYS A 43 2.91 -12.31 1.88
C CYS A 43 2.49 -11.74 0.51
N VAL A 44 3.25 -10.79 -0.06
CA VAL A 44 2.88 -10.09 -1.30
C VAL A 44 3.34 -10.84 -2.55
N GLY A 45 4.61 -11.24 -2.62
CA GLY A 45 5.13 -11.95 -3.78
C GLY A 45 6.64 -12.19 -3.74
N ILE A 46 7.17 -12.84 -4.78
CA ILE A 46 8.59 -13.21 -4.84
C ILE A 46 9.51 -11.97 -4.92
N LEU A 47 9.11 -10.94 -5.66
CA LEU A 47 9.91 -9.70 -5.78
C LEU A 47 10.11 -9.03 -4.43
N THR A 48 9.07 -8.97 -3.58
CA THR A 48 9.14 -8.30 -2.27
C THR A 48 10.00 -9.09 -1.29
N ASN A 49 9.95 -10.43 -1.34
CA ASN A 49 10.80 -11.31 -0.53
C ASN A 49 12.28 -11.27 -0.93
N LEU A 50 12.58 -11.20 -2.23
CA LEU A 50 13.95 -11.05 -2.69
C LEU A 50 14.47 -9.63 -2.43
N PHE A 51 13.63 -8.62 -2.63
CA PHE A 51 14.00 -7.22 -2.41
C PHE A 51 14.34 -6.94 -0.94
N ARG A 52 13.50 -7.36 0.02
CA ARG A 52 13.66 -7.01 1.45
C ARG A 52 15.01 -7.43 2.06
N VAL A 53 15.67 -8.45 1.49
CA VAL A 53 16.93 -8.99 2.00
C VAL A 53 18.17 -8.49 1.24
N ARG A 54 17.98 -7.59 0.27
CA ARG A 54 19.11 -7.04 -0.50
C ARG A 54 19.95 -6.08 0.35
N PRO A 55 21.28 -6.04 0.14
CA PRO A 55 22.14 -5.08 0.82
C PRO A 55 21.65 -3.64 0.63
N GLY A 56 21.59 -2.88 1.73
CA GLY A 56 21.15 -1.48 1.73
C GLY A 56 19.64 -1.25 1.77
N VAL A 57 18.83 -2.32 1.72
CA VAL A 57 17.36 -2.21 1.89
C VAL A 57 17.02 -2.09 3.37
N ILE A 58 16.15 -1.13 3.70
CA ILE A 58 15.62 -0.89 5.05
C ILE A 58 14.14 -1.23 5.05
N ARG A 59 13.66 -1.94 6.07
CA ARG A 59 12.25 -2.31 6.20
C ARG A 59 11.62 -1.57 7.37
N SER A 60 10.43 -1.02 7.15
CA SER A 60 9.68 -0.29 8.16
C SER A 60 9.13 -1.20 9.25
N LEU A 61 8.93 -0.63 10.43
CA LEU A 61 8.52 -1.33 11.64
C LEU A 61 6.99 -1.41 11.79
N HIS A 62 6.28 -1.78 10.72
CA HIS A 62 4.82 -1.99 10.78
C HIS A 62 4.49 -3.50 10.87
N PRO A 63 3.74 -3.98 11.87
CA PRO A 63 3.56 -5.42 12.09
C PRO A 63 2.81 -6.13 10.96
N THR A 64 1.90 -5.47 10.23
CA THR A 64 1.11 -6.07 9.14
C THR A 64 1.36 -5.48 7.74
N HIS A 65 1.68 -4.19 7.63
CA HIS A 65 1.74 -3.42 6.38
C HIS A 65 3.12 -2.78 6.12
N SER A 66 4.19 -3.43 6.60
CA SER A 66 5.55 -2.91 6.43
C SER A 66 5.91 -2.74 4.96
N VAL A 67 6.79 -1.79 4.70
CA VAL A 67 7.39 -1.54 3.39
C VAL A 67 8.90 -1.70 3.49
N ALA A 68 9.53 -2.14 2.41
CA ALA A 68 10.97 -2.11 2.26
C ALA A 68 11.36 -0.99 1.28
N ALA A 69 12.48 -0.32 1.54
CA ALA A 69 12.93 0.79 0.72
C ALA A 69 14.47 0.80 0.54
N ILE A 70 14.93 1.28 -0.61
CA ILE A 70 16.34 1.53 -0.92
C ILE A 70 16.49 2.83 -1.71
N GLY A 71 17.59 3.53 -1.47
CA GLY A 71 17.91 4.79 -2.14
C GLY A 71 17.79 5.98 -1.20
N ARG A 72 17.52 7.15 -1.80
CA ARG A 72 17.54 8.45 -1.11
C ARG A 72 16.56 8.49 0.05
N ASP A 73 17.07 8.77 1.25
CA ASP A 73 16.30 8.91 2.49
C ASP A 73 15.44 7.69 2.86
N ALA A 74 15.88 6.47 2.49
CA ALA A 74 15.16 5.24 2.80
C ALA A 74 14.93 5.02 4.30
N LEU A 75 15.91 5.38 5.14
CA LEU A 75 15.78 5.30 6.60
C LEU A 75 14.64 6.20 7.08
N ASP A 76 14.73 7.50 6.79
CA ASP A 76 13.70 8.49 7.15
C ASP A 76 12.30 8.14 6.62
N TYR A 77 12.23 7.63 5.38
CA TYR A 77 10.96 7.19 4.80
C TYR A 77 10.32 6.05 5.61
N THR A 78 11.12 5.06 6.02
CA THR A 78 10.64 3.84 6.70
C THR A 78 10.48 4.00 8.22
N SER A 79 11.01 5.07 8.82
CA SER A 79 10.93 5.32 10.26
C SER A 79 9.54 5.75 10.73
N GLY A 80 9.19 5.30 11.96
CA GLY A 80 8.03 5.75 12.73
C GLY A 80 6.78 4.89 12.58
N GLU A 81 6.82 3.81 11.79
CA GLU A 81 5.65 2.96 11.57
C GLU A 81 5.16 2.25 12.85
N GLU A 82 6.07 1.94 13.76
CA GLU A 82 5.79 1.25 15.03
C GLU A 82 4.90 2.06 15.98
N GLN A 83 4.71 3.36 15.69
CA GLN A 83 3.92 4.30 16.46
C GLN A 83 2.45 4.35 16.02
N PHE A 84 2.12 3.74 14.87
CA PHE A 84 0.77 3.75 14.31
C PHE A 84 -0.01 2.49 14.67
N VAL A 85 -1.31 2.65 14.84
CA VAL A 85 -2.24 1.59 15.27
C VAL A 85 -3.22 1.18 14.17
N THR A 86 -3.05 1.70 12.95
CA THR A 86 -3.83 1.31 11.77
C THR A 86 -2.89 0.98 10.59
N PRO A 87 -3.28 0.06 9.70
CA PRO A 87 -2.46 -0.42 8.59
C PRO A 87 -1.83 0.64 7.69
N CYS A 88 -2.57 1.71 7.39
CA CYS A 88 -2.17 2.69 6.40
C CYS A 88 -2.35 4.11 6.95
N ALA A 89 -1.95 4.37 8.19
CA ALA A 89 -2.08 5.68 8.83
C ALA A 89 -1.57 6.84 7.95
N ARG A 90 -2.26 7.99 7.95
CA ARG A 90 -1.93 9.15 7.09
C ARG A 90 -0.52 9.71 7.31
N LYS A 91 0.04 9.57 8.50
CA LYS A 91 1.40 10.01 8.82
C LYS A 91 2.46 8.92 8.61
N GLY A 92 2.03 7.69 8.30
CA GLY A 92 2.92 6.57 8.00
C GLY A 92 3.36 6.53 6.54
N CYS A 93 4.08 5.47 6.17
CA CYS A 93 4.71 5.26 4.87
C CYS A 93 3.70 5.41 3.72
N TRP A 94 2.51 4.86 3.87
CA TRP A 94 1.44 4.96 2.86
C TRP A 94 1.00 6.41 2.63
N GLY A 95 0.90 7.22 3.69
CA GLY A 95 0.63 8.64 3.56
C GLY A 95 1.82 9.46 3.04
N LYS A 96 3.06 9.07 3.39
CA LYS A 96 4.27 9.70 2.84
C LYS A 96 4.35 9.60 1.31
N LEU A 97 3.74 8.59 0.68
CA LEU A 97 3.62 8.52 -0.79
C LEU A 97 2.85 9.72 -1.36
N TYR A 98 1.78 10.17 -0.69
CA TYR A 98 1.06 11.39 -1.05
C TYR A 98 1.96 12.62 -0.91
N ASP A 99 2.58 12.76 0.26
CA ASP A 99 3.39 13.94 0.61
C ASP A 99 4.59 14.10 -0.32
N ARG A 100 5.18 12.98 -0.76
CA ARG A 100 6.30 12.94 -1.69
C ARG A 100 5.89 12.90 -3.17
N ARG A 101 4.58 13.03 -3.46
CA ARG A 101 4.03 13.00 -4.83
C ARG A 101 4.50 11.78 -5.63
N ALA A 102 4.49 10.63 -4.97
CA ALA A 102 5.06 9.40 -5.48
C ALA A 102 4.32 8.86 -6.72
N LYS A 103 5.00 8.00 -7.46
CA LYS A 103 4.39 7.14 -8.48
C LYS A 103 4.21 5.73 -7.91
N ILE A 104 3.04 5.14 -8.15
CA ILE A 104 2.70 3.79 -7.70
C ILE A 104 2.56 2.91 -8.94
N LEU A 105 3.36 1.86 -9.02
CA LEU A 105 3.39 0.94 -10.16
C LEU A 105 2.71 -0.38 -9.78
N PHE A 106 1.64 -0.72 -10.51
CA PHE A 106 1.04 -2.04 -10.52
C PHE A 106 1.71 -2.86 -11.62
N LEU A 107 2.67 -3.71 -11.24
CA LEU A 107 3.46 -4.52 -12.17
C LEU A 107 2.84 -5.92 -12.31
N GLY A 108 2.13 -6.17 -13.42
CA GLY A 108 1.51 -7.48 -13.66
C GLY A 108 0.33 -7.80 -12.74
N CYS A 109 -0.25 -6.79 -12.10
CA CYS A 109 -1.42 -6.92 -11.24
C CYS A 109 -2.44 -5.81 -11.52
N SER A 110 -3.70 -6.08 -11.17
CA SER A 110 -4.75 -5.07 -11.25
C SER A 110 -4.74 -4.17 -10.01
N LEU A 111 -5.49 -3.07 -10.09
CA LEU A 111 -5.73 -2.18 -8.96
C LEU A 111 -6.50 -2.85 -7.81
N LYS A 112 -6.97 -4.09 -7.95
CA LYS A 112 -7.48 -4.87 -6.81
C LYS A 112 -6.45 -5.11 -5.72
N LYS A 113 -5.16 -4.95 -6.04
CA LYS A 113 -4.05 -5.06 -5.08
C LYS A 113 -3.57 -3.70 -4.57
N ASN A 114 -4.41 -2.68 -4.66
CA ASN A 114 -4.06 -1.30 -4.32
C ASN A 114 -4.18 -1.01 -2.82
N THR A 115 -3.14 -1.35 -2.05
CA THR A 115 -3.05 -0.98 -0.62
C THR A 115 -3.21 0.52 -0.38
N TYR A 116 -2.79 1.36 -1.32
CA TYR A 116 -2.88 2.81 -1.16
C TYR A 116 -4.34 3.29 -1.07
N LEU A 117 -5.30 2.63 -1.74
CA LEU A 117 -6.72 3.00 -1.59
C LEU A 117 -7.31 2.60 -0.24
N HIS A 118 -6.83 1.53 0.40
CA HIS A 118 -7.17 1.28 1.80
C HIS A 118 -6.74 2.45 2.68
N GLY A 119 -5.53 2.99 2.46
CA GLY A 119 -5.07 4.21 3.11
C GLY A 119 -6.02 5.38 2.86
N VAL A 120 -6.44 5.62 1.62
CA VAL A 120 -7.37 6.71 1.31
C VAL A 120 -8.72 6.53 2.02
N GLU A 121 -9.24 5.32 2.13
CA GLU A 121 -10.45 5.04 2.92
C GLU A 121 -10.24 5.30 4.42
N GLU A 122 -9.11 4.89 5.00
CA GLU A 122 -8.75 5.20 6.39
C GLU A 122 -8.66 6.71 6.63
N TRP A 123 -8.01 7.46 5.74
CA TRP A 123 -7.81 8.91 5.90
C TRP A 123 -9.11 9.70 5.81
N ASN A 124 -10.09 9.17 5.07
CA ASN A 124 -11.44 9.70 4.98
C ASN A 124 -12.38 9.14 6.06
N GLN A 125 -11.87 8.32 6.97
CA GLN A 125 -12.63 7.72 8.08
C GLN A 125 -13.88 6.97 7.59
N ILE A 126 -13.74 6.25 6.47
CA ILE A 126 -14.84 5.45 5.93
C ILE A 126 -15.22 4.38 6.97
N PRO A 127 -16.50 4.31 7.40
CA PRO A 127 -16.94 3.32 8.36
C PRO A 127 -16.68 1.91 7.87
N ASN A 128 -16.60 0.94 8.78
CA ASN A 128 -16.46 -0.47 8.41
C ASN A 128 -15.21 -0.74 7.55
N ARG A 129 -14.08 -0.12 7.92
CA ARG A 129 -12.75 -0.32 7.30
C ARG A 129 -11.67 -0.79 8.26
N LEU A 130 -11.88 -0.60 9.56
CA LEU A 130 -10.96 -0.98 10.62
C LEU A 130 -11.70 -1.78 11.69
N MET A 131 -11.02 -2.77 12.28
CA MET A 131 -11.53 -3.49 13.44
C MET A 131 -11.76 -2.53 14.62
N GLU A 132 -12.86 -2.66 15.33
CA GLU A 132 -13.13 -1.86 16.53
C GLU A 132 -12.14 -2.20 17.66
N THR A 133 -11.89 -3.49 17.89
CA THR A 133 -10.92 -3.98 18.87
C THR A 133 -9.58 -4.26 18.20
N PRO A 134 -8.46 -3.70 18.68
CA PRO A 134 -7.16 -3.96 18.09
C PRO A 134 -6.63 -5.34 18.49
N ARG A 135 -5.88 -5.97 17.58
CA ARG A 135 -5.03 -7.12 17.92
C ARG A 135 -3.81 -6.65 18.70
N LYS A 136 -3.37 -7.45 19.67
CA LYS A 136 -2.20 -7.13 20.51
C LYS A 136 -0.91 -7.56 19.81
N LEU A 137 -0.57 -6.87 18.73
CA LEU A 137 0.64 -7.13 17.97
C LEU A 137 1.85 -6.44 18.61
N LYS A 138 3.03 -6.97 18.29
CA LYS A 138 4.34 -6.50 18.74
C LYS A 138 5.28 -6.38 17.56
N VAL A 139 6.28 -5.50 17.69
CA VAL A 139 7.38 -5.36 16.73
C VAL A 139 8.70 -5.54 17.46
N VAL A 140 9.63 -6.29 16.88
CA VAL A 140 11.05 -6.32 17.27
C VAL A 140 11.77 -5.30 16.40
N ASP A 141 12.41 -4.30 17.00
CA ASP A 141 13.21 -3.34 16.25
C ASP A 141 14.60 -3.90 15.86
N TYR A 142 15.39 -3.10 15.14
CA TYR A 142 16.70 -3.53 14.67
C TYR A 142 17.73 -3.76 15.80
N ASP A 143 17.51 -3.18 16.98
CA ASP A 143 18.34 -3.35 18.19
C ASP A 143 17.85 -4.51 19.07
N GLY A 144 16.76 -5.19 18.68
CA GLY A 144 16.19 -6.33 19.37
C GLY A 144 15.20 -5.97 20.49
N ARG A 145 14.81 -4.69 20.61
CA ARG A 145 13.79 -4.27 21.58
C ARG A 145 12.41 -4.63 21.04
N VAL A 146 11.58 -5.13 21.95
CA VAL A 146 10.16 -5.41 21.68
C VAL A 146 9.32 -4.17 21.99
N ILE A 147 8.46 -3.79 21.05
CA ILE A 147 7.55 -2.65 21.11
C ILE A 147 6.12 -3.16 20.97
N ASP A 148 5.23 -2.75 21.87
CA ASP A 148 3.80 -3.03 21.74
C ASP A 148 3.19 -2.11 20.66
N THR A 149 2.63 -2.70 19.62
CA THR A 149 2.03 -1.99 18.48
C THR A 149 0.63 -2.57 18.22
N PRO A 150 -0.37 -2.23 19.08
CA PRO A 150 -1.74 -2.71 18.90
C PRO A 150 -2.29 -2.25 17.55
N MET A 151 -3.00 -3.13 16.85
CA MET A 151 -3.36 -2.90 15.45
C MET A 151 -4.85 -3.12 15.20
N HIS A 152 -5.54 -2.05 14.81
CA HIS A 152 -6.88 -2.10 14.25
C HIS A 152 -6.77 -2.54 12.79
N GLY A 153 -6.75 -3.84 12.54
CA GLY A 153 -6.57 -4.38 11.18
C GLY A 153 -7.69 -3.96 10.22
N HIS A 154 -7.43 -4.02 8.92
CA HIS A 154 -8.48 -3.82 7.92
C HIS A 154 -9.61 -4.82 8.12
N HIS A 155 -10.83 -4.32 8.07
CA HIS A 155 -12.05 -5.08 8.30
C HIS A 155 -13.16 -4.56 7.41
N SER A 156 -14.09 -5.44 7.04
CA SER A 156 -15.33 -5.07 6.35
C SER A 156 -16.36 -6.17 6.54
N THR A 157 -17.60 -5.78 6.86
CA THR A 157 -18.76 -6.68 6.90
C THR A 157 -19.35 -7.00 5.51
N VAL A 158 -18.88 -6.34 4.44
CA VAL A 158 -19.36 -6.54 3.05
C VAL A 158 -18.35 -7.32 2.20
N GLY A 159 -17.43 -8.04 2.85
CA GLY A 159 -16.36 -8.78 2.20
C GLY A 159 -15.12 -7.93 1.94
N ASP A 160 -14.20 -8.45 1.14
CA ASP A 160 -12.94 -7.78 0.84
C ASP A 160 -13.14 -6.68 -0.20
N VAL A 161 -13.23 -5.44 0.28
CA VAL A 161 -13.49 -4.24 -0.53
C VAL A 161 -12.40 -3.97 -1.58
N SER A 162 -11.20 -4.53 -1.38
CA SER A 162 -10.11 -4.35 -2.34
C SER A 162 -10.42 -4.97 -3.70
N TRP A 163 -11.31 -5.97 -3.77
CA TRP A 163 -11.76 -6.55 -5.04
C TRP A 163 -12.48 -5.55 -5.95
N ASN A 164 -12.91 -4.42 -5.40
CA ASN A 164 -13.65 -3.37 -6.09
C ASN A 164 -12.78 -2.16 -6.44
N TYR A 165 -11.48 -2.15 -6.08
CA TYR A 165 -10.60 -1.00 -6.33
C TYR A 165 -10.26 -0.77 -7.81
N ASP A 166 -10.35 -1.79 -8.65
CA ASP A 166 -10.07 -1.68 -10.07
C ASP A 166 -11.13 -0.88 -10.85
N LYS A 167 -12.33 -0.69 -10.30
CA LYS A 167 -13.34 0.19 -10.90
C LYS A 167 -12.92 1.67 -10.92
N MET A 168 -11.91 2.05 -10.14
CA MET A 168 -11.29 3.39 -10.21
C MET A 168 -10.36 3.57 -11.40
N LEU A 169 -9.95 2.48 -12.09
CA LEU A 169 -8.99 2.56 -13.18
C LEU A 169 -9.52 3.43 -14.33
N GLU A 170 -10.79 3.31 -14.71
CA GLU A 170 -11.37 4.14 -15.77
C GLU A 170 -11.39 5.64 -15.43
N PRO A 171 -11.90 6.08 -14.26
CA PRO A 171 -11.73 7.46 -13.81
C PRO A 171 -10.28 7.94 -13.79
N PHE A 172 -9.35 7.11 -13.30
CA PHE A 172 -7.93 7.48 -13.25
C PHE A 172 -7.32 7.65 -14.64
N LEU A 173 -7.67 6.81 -15.61
CA LEU A 173 -7.23 6.98 -16.99
C LEU A 173 -7.81 8.23 -17.62
N TYR A 174 -9.10 8.51 -17.39
CA TYR A 174 -9.78 9.68 -17.95
C TYR A 174 -9.11 10.99 -17.52
N TYR A 175 -8.75 11.12 -16.24
CA TYR A 175 -8.06 12.30 -15.72
C TYR A 175 -6.53 12.27 -15.90
N GLY A 176 -5.97 11.26 -16.56
CA GLY A 176 -4.52 11.12 -16.73
C GLY A 176 -3.73 10.81 -15.45
N ILE A 177 -4.42 10.41 -14.37
CA ILE A 177 -3.86 9.98 -13.09
C ILE A 177 -3.15 8.64 -13.24
N ALA A 178 -3.67 7.76 -14.11
CA ALA A 178 -3.09 6.47 -14.44
C ALA A 178 -2.64 6.42 -15.91
N LYS A 179 -1.61 5.62 -16.18
CA LYS A 179 -1.17 5.24 -17.53
C LYS A 179 -0.94 3.74 -17.60
N LYS A 180 -1.48 3.10 -18.63
CA LYS A 180 -1.22 1.69 -18.95
C LYS A 180 0.07 1.56 -19.76
N GLY A 181 0.79 0.46 -19.55
CA GLY A 181 2.00 0.11 -20.29
C GLY A 181 2.36 -1.35 -20.11
N ARG A 182 3.55 -1.73 -20.60
CA ARG A 182 4.11 -3.07 -20.42
C ARG A 182 5.53 -2.99 -19.89
N ILE A 183 5.85 -3.86 -18.94
CA ILE A 183 7.23 -4.08 -18.46
C ILE A 183 7.54 -5.55 -18.68
N GLY A 184 8.42 -5.83 -19.65
CA GLY A 184 8.55 -7.18 -20.20
C GLY A 184 7.22 -7.68 -20.76
N ALA A 185 6.78 -8.85 -20.32
CA ALA A 185 5.49 -9.43 -20.71
C ALA A 185 4.30 -8.94 -19.86
N ALA A 186 4.55 -8.25 -18.74
CA ALA A 186 3.52 -7.88 -17.79
C ALA A 186 2.78 -6.61 -18.20
N GLU A 187 1.44 -6.68 -18.30
CA GLU A 187 0.61 -5.48 -18.31
C GLU A 187 0.77 -4.74 -16.99
N SER A 188 0.97 -3.42 -17.08
CA SER A 188 1.29 -2.60 -15.92
C SER A 188 0.52 -1.29 -15.96
N VAL A 189 0.26 -0.76 -14.76
CA VAL A 189 -0.38 0.55 -14.60
C VAL A 189 0.49 1.42 -13.70
N LEU A 190 0.90 2.58 -14.19
CA LEU A 190 1.60 3.59 -13.40
C LEU A 190 0.61 4.68 -12.99
N CYS A 191 0.48 4.91 -11.69
CA CYS A 191 -0.46 5.86 -11.12
C CYS A 191 0.25 6.99 -10.36
N ASP A 192 -0.35 8.18 -10.35
CA ASP A 192 0.03 9.30 -9.50
C ASP A 192 -0.63 9.18 -8.11
N ALA A 193 0.16 9.20 -7.03
CA ALA A 193 -0.36 9.01 -5.68
C ALA A 193 -1.29 10.15 -5.24
N VAL A 194 -1.00 11.40 -5.61
CA VAL A 194 -1.82 12.56 -5.25
C VAL A 194 -3.16 12.48 -5.98
N GLY A 195 -3.11 12.31 -7.30
CA GLY A 195 -4.30 12.18 -8.13
C GLY A 195 -5.22 11.03 -7.69
N MET A 196 -4.65 9.87 -7.35
CA MET A 196 -5.43 8.75 -6.83
C MET A 196 -6.14 9.11 -5.52
N ALA A 197 -5.42 9.69 -4.56
CA ALA A 197 -5.99 10.03 -3.26
C ALA A 197 -7.06 11.12 -3.37
N GLU A 198 -6.81 12.18 -4.13
CA GLU A 198 -7.75 13.30 -4.28
C GLU A 198 -9.03 12.87 -5.00
N LEU A 199 -8.93 12.13 -6.10
CA LEU A 199 -10.11 11.68 -6.84
C LEU A 199 -10.91 10.65 -6.04
N THR A 200 -10.25 9.66 -5.44
CA THR A 200 -10.94 8.68 -4.59
C THR A 200 -11.60 9.37 -3.40
N THR A 201 -10.93 10.32 -2.75
CA THR A 201 -11.52 11.14 -1.67
C THR A 201 -12.78 11.88 -2.15
N LYS A 202 -12.73 12.51 -3.32
CA LYS A 202 -13.89 13.19 -3.91
C LYS A 202 -15.07 12.23 -4.11
N PHE A 203 -14.82 11.02 -4.57
CA PHE A 203 -15.87 10.02 -4.79
C PHE A 203 -16.40 9.43 -3.48
N LEU A 204 -15.53 9.14 -2.51
CA LEU A 204 -15.92 8.69 -1.18
C LEU A 204 -16.77 9.72 -0.42
N LYS A 205 -16.51 11.02 -0.61
CA LYS A 205 -17.37 12.09 -0.07
C LYS A 205 -18.76 12.13 -0.71
N LYS A 206 -18.88 11.67 -1.96
CA LYS A 206 -20.15 11.58 -2.67
C LYS A 206 -20.92 10.32 -2.29
N ASP A 207 -20.20 9.20 -2.14
CA ASP A 207 -20.73 7.94 -1.66
C ASP A 207 -19.69 7.19 -0.81
N PRO A 208 -19.85 7.17 0.52
CA PRO A 208 -18.96 6.42 1.41
C PRO A 208 -18.94 4.90 1.14
N LYS A 209 -19.96 4.37 0.44
CA LYS A 209 -20.07 2.95 0.06
C LYS A 209 -19.44 2.64 -1.29
N LEU A 210 -18.64 3.58 -1.84
CA LEU A 210 -18.02 3.45 -3.15
C LEU A 210 -17.42 2.06 -3.40
N PHE A 211 -16.81 1.40 -2.41
CA PHE A 211 -16.17 0.09 -2.59
C PHE A 211 -16.90 -1.08 -1.94
N ASP A 212 -18.14 -0.90 -1.48
CA ASP A 212 -18.93 -1.97 -0.86
C ASP A 212 -19.45 -2.99 -1.89
N ASP A 213 -19.49 -2.61 -3.17
CA ASP A 213 -19.86 -3.48 -4.29
C ASP A 213 -18.94 -3.29 -5.52
N GLY A 214 -19.11 -4.17 -6.50
CA GLY A 214 -18.38 -4.16 -7.77
C GLY A 214 -18.99 -3.29 -8.86
N GLU A 215 -20.04 -2.51 -8.58
CA GLU A 215 -20.69 -1.70 -9.62
C GLU A 215 -19.73 -0.59 -10.09
N PRO A 216 -19.59 -0.36 -11.41
CA PRO A 216 -18.67 0.65 -11.94
C PRO A 216 -18.94 2.04 -11.35
N VAL A 217 -17.89 2.86 -11.23
CA VAL A 217 -18.08 4.28 -10.89
C VAL A 217 -18.99 4.91 -11.95
N PRO A 218 -20.11 5.55 -11.58
CA PRO A 218 -21.01 6.12 -12.57
C PRO A 218 -20.29 7.12 -13.47
N VAL A 219 -20.44 6.98 -14.78
CA VAL A 219 -19.70 7.78 -15.77
C VAL A 219 -19.92 9.29 -15.56
N THR A 220 -21.13 9.68 -15.15
CA THR A 220 -21.51 11.07 -14.83
C THR A 220 -20.69 11.69 -13.68
N TRP A 221 -19.95 10.89 -12.91
CA TRP A 221 -19.09 11.40 -11.84
C TRP A 221 -17.75 11.94 -12.36
N TYR A 222 -17.31 11.48 -13.53
CA TYR A 222 -16.00 11.83 -14.08
C TYR A 222 -16.03 12.28 -15.53
N ARG A 223 -17.15 12.12 -16.25
CA ARG A 223 -17.38 12.72 -17.57
C ARG A 223 -18.60 13.62 -17.47
N SER A 224 -18.38 14.91 -17.58
CA SER A 224 -19.42 15.93 -17.41
C SER A 224 -20.27 16.16 -18.67
N ASP A 225 -19.96 15.48 -19.78
CA ASP A 225 -20.52 15.76 -21.12
C ASP A 225 -21.25 14.55 -21.75
N ILE A 226 -21.97 13.77 -20.94
CA ILE A 226 -22.96 12.78 -21.44
C ILE A 226 -24.34 13.14 -20.89
#